data_AF-A0A7C6MYP7-F1
#
_entry.id   AF-A0A7C6MYP7-F1
#
_cell.length_a   1.000
_cell.length_b   1.000
_cell.length_c   1.000
_cell.angle_alpha   90.00
_cell.angle_beta   90.00
_cell.angle_gamma   90.00
#
_symmetry.space_group_name_H-M   'P 1'
#
loop_
_entity.id
_entity.type
_entity.pdbx_description
1 polymer ?
#
loop_
_entity_poly.entity_id
_entity_poly.type
_entity_poly.pdbx_seq_one_letter_code
_entity_poly.pdbx_strand_id
1 'polypeptide(L)'
;MKKKVLLVPLDPVHDIGLKLIKKGLQEVGHSTILLPPDLSQEEIISKIIESQVDTVLISRTLGYGVAEVLGRFIDLADAAGLRDNVRFALGGMAITPKLAAELGFDAGFGPETTIEEAIAFVEGREYLPDQKRSLKVKRDITSKYDYKYKNNRIKKLLDEITDQILDWTADKTSPGVKRAHIREEIFKSKNDKDKAELKKQYAALCDSSVKNHYLKGDLHNKTRLLTFEEIRAFDEYINKLKKKMILKTIQKTEENPIVFIQYGTGCPFMDIAHIKLAEAWGADGVIHFDPSWGARTEGFYEGFLTHEEDGSVITTENLFKIKDCIDENVLWQVRAHRGVNTPETVVIAGNAGADLTKINIAYGSLGGGTDPARLTVDAVEAIKFAAKYKMPFDVVTNEELSGVPAYKAFAGMLIVTNLALRLGAKPILQPLFCYSPEVILGGQMADNYIDFNSAKIYGLREIINAPIWPGAPIGFLTHTEDRIQSSLTTALHAALASSLKVDAISISSSDEAFSGGPITGASRIDTLRATQEIFRFFGHAEITPTIKAREWADELVECIEDVLIKVADKGDFVQSLYDGLLGNKEEGAYPGRAGKNTIIKI
;
A
#
# COMPACT_ATOMS: atom_id res chain seq x y z
N MET A 1 13.12 -41.96 -16.08
CA MET A 1 12.85 -43.09 -17.02
C MET A 1 11.93 -42.54 -18.12
N LYS A 2 12.16 -42.83 -19.41
CA LYS A 2 11.30 -42.26 -20.48
C LYS A 2 9.90 -42.86 -20.39
N LYS A 3 8.88 -42.01 -20.27
CA LYS A 3 7.47 -42.39 -20.22
C LYS A 3 6.78 -42.12 -21.54
N LYS A 4 5.76 -42.91 -21.85
CA LYS A 4 4.87 -42.72 -23.00
C LYS A 4 3.54 -42.14 -22.51
N VAL A 5 3.22 -40.93 -22.95
CA VAL A 5 2.09 -40.14 -22.45
C VAL A 5 1.06 -39.92 -23.55
N LEU A 6 -0.20 -40.23 -23.27
CA LEU A 6 -1.34 -39.89 -24.11
C LEU A 6 -1.99 -38.60 -23.61
N LEU A 7 -2.21 -37.66 -24.52
CA LEU A 7 -2.85 -36.37 -24.26
C LEU A 7 -4.21 -36.39 -24.96
N VAL A 8 -5.28 -36.22 -24.19
CA VAL A 8 -6.66 -36.40 -24.65
C VAL A 8 -7.44 -35.09 -24.49
N PRO A 9 -7.59 -34.29 -25.56
CA PRO A 9 -8.52 -33.17 -25.54
C PRO A 9 -9.94 -33.71 -25.73
N LEU A 10 -10.82 -33.49 -24.75
CA LEU A 10 -12.24 -33.84 -24.91
C LEU A 10 -13.06 -32.72 -25.56
N ASP A 11 -12.45 -31.56 -25.84
CA ASP A 11 -13.09 -30.39 -26.44
C ASP A 11 -12.11 -29.74 -27.45
N PRO A 12 -12.56 -29.38 -28.66
CA PRO A 12 -11.72 -28.78 -29.68
C PRO A 12 -11.14 -27.40 -29.35
N VAL A 13 -11.75 -26.64 -28.44
CA VAL A 13 -11.36 -25.24 -28.16
C VAL A 13 -10.44 -25.15 -26.93
N HIS A 14 -10.44 -26.16 -26.06
CA HIS A 14 -9.82 -26.10 -24.72
C HIS A 14 -8.61 -27.05 -24.55
N ASP A 15 -7.78 -27.20 -25.59
CA ASP A 15 -6.61 -28.13 -25.60
C ASP A 15 -5.24 -27.44 -25.42
N ILE A 16 -5.19 -26.12 -25.25
CA ILE A 16 -3.92 -25.36 -25.21
C ILE A 16 -3.00 -25.81 -24.07
N GLY A 17 -3.57 -26.18 -22.92
CA GLY A 17 -2.82 -26.74 -21.79
C GLY A 17 -2.10 -28.04 -22.17
N LEU A 18 -2.77 -28.94 -22.89
CA LEU A 18 -2.17 -30.19 -23.36
C LEU A 18 -1.06 -29.93 -24.38
N LYS A 19 -1.22 -28.92 -25.25
CA LYS A 19 -0.18 -28.53 -26.23
C LYS A 19 1.08 -28.00 -25.53
N LEU A 20 0.93 -27.20 -24.47
CA LEU A 20 2.06 -26.70 -23.67
C LEU A 20 2.74 -27.84 -22.90
N ILE A 21 1.96 -28.70 -22.24
CA ILE A 21 2.48 -29.86 -21.51
C ILE A 21 3.18 -30.84 -22.47
N LYS A 22 2.62 -31.09 -23.66
CA LYS A 22 3.25 -31.89 -24.71
C LYS A 22 4.67 -31.42 -24.99
N LYS A 23 4.82 -30.11 -25.23
CA LYS A 23 6.12 -29.51 -25.53
C LYS A 23 7.10 -29.73 -24.37
N GLY A 24 6.69 -29.45 -23.14
CA GLY A 24 7.53 -29.66 -21.96
C GLY A 24 7.95 -31.11 -21.73
N LEU A 25 7.02 -32.05 -21.90
CA LEU A 25 7.29 -33.49 -21.80
C LEU A 25 8.29 -33.96 -22.88
N GLN A 26 8.17 -33.44 -24.10
CA GLN A 26 9.10 -33.75 -25.20
C GLN A 26 10.50 -33.18 -24.94
N GLU A 27 10.60 -31.97 -24.38
CA GLU A 27 11.88 -31.33 -24.04
C GLU A 27 12.68 -32.14 -23.00
N VAL A 28 12.00 -32.76 -22.03
CA VAL A 28 12.64 -33.67 -21.06
C VAL A 28 12.78 -35.12 -21.55
N GLY A 29 12.42 -35.38 -22.82
CA GLY A 29 12.69 -36.64 -23.52
C GLY A 29 11.62 -37.74 -23.38
N HIS A 30 10.41 -37.40 -22.94
CA HIS A 30 9.26 -38.31 -22.95
C HIS A 30 8.60 -38.42 -24.33
N SER A 31 7.95 -39.55 -24.60
CA SER A 31 7.19 -39.77 -25.84
C SER A 31 5.74 -39.35 -25.63
N THR A 32 5.20 -38.50 -26.49
CA THR A 32 3.84 -37.96 -26.33
C THR A 32 2.97 -38.25 -27.56
N ILE A 33 1.73 -38.66 -27.36
CA ILE A 33 0.71 -38.80 -28.40
C ILE A 33 -0.43 -37.83 -28.06
N LEU A 34 -0.77 -36.92 -28.97
CA LEU A 34 -1.92 -36.01 -28.81
C LEU A 34 -3.04 -36.49 -29.73
N LEU A 35 -4.18 -36.84 -29.16
CA LEU A 35 -5.36 -37.24 -29.90
C LEU A 35 -6.11 -36.03 -30.47
N PRO A 36 -6.88 -36.20 -31.56
CA PRO A 36 -7.85 -35.19 -31.97
C PRO A 36 -8.97 -35.06 -30.91
N PRO A 37 -9.65 -33.90 -30.85
CA PRO A 37 -10.83 -33.73 -30.02
C PRO A 37 -12.02 -34.55 -30.53
N ASP A 38 -13.09 -34.59 -29.73
CA ASP A 38 -14.39 -35.20 -30.06
C ASP A 38 -14.37 -36.73 -30.29
N LEU A 39 -13.35 -37.42 -29.80
CA LEU A 39 -13.35 -38.88 -29.74
C LEU A 39 -14.29 -39.39 -28.64
N SER A 40 -14.97 -40.50 -28.92
CA SER A 40 -15.72 -41.23 -27.89
C SER A 40 -14.78 -41.82 -26.82
N GLN A 41 -15.33 -42.11 -25.64
CA GLN A 41 -14.58 -42.70 -24.53
C GLN A 41 -14.00 -44.05 -24.95
N GLU A 42 -14.78 -44.85 -25.66
CA GLU A 42 -14.41 -46.17 -26.14
C GLU A 42 -13.25 -46.11 -27.15
N GLU A 43 -13.24 -45.12 -28.05
CA GLU A 43 -12.11 -44.87 -28.97
C GLU A 43 -10.84 -44.49 -28.21
N ILE A 44 -10.97 -43.65 -27.17
CA ILE A 44 -9.83 -43.24 -26.33
C ILE A 44 -9.27 -44.46 -25.58
N ILE A 45 -10.12 -45.30 -24.98
CA ILE A 45 -9.72 -46.54 -24.30
C ILE A 45 -9.00 -47.48 -25.27
N SER A 46 -9.54 -47.68 -26.47
CA SER A 46 -8.89 -48.47 -27.51
C SER A 46 -7.49 -47.93 -27.85
N LYS A 47 -7.34 -46.61 -27.98
CA LYS A 47 -6.03 -45.98 -28.24
C LYS A 47 -5.04 -46.14 -27.09
N ILE A 48 -5.49 -46.13 -25.84
CA ILE A 48 -4.65 -46.38 -24.67
C ILE A 48 -4.07 -47.79 -24.74
N ILE A 49 -4.92 -48.78 -25.03
CA ILE A 49 -4.52 -50.19 -25.14
C ILE A 49 -3.54 -50.41 -26.30
N GLU A 50 -3.88 -49.92 -27.50
CA GLU A 50 -3.02 -50.04 -28.70
C GLU A 50 -1.64 -49.39 -28.50
N SER A 51 -1.62 -48.26 -27.80
CA SER A 51 -0.41 -47.46 -27.66
C SER A 51 0.45 -47.86 -26.48
N GLN A 52 -0.03 -48.72 -25.57
CA GLN A 52 0.69 -49.15 -24.35
C GLN A 52 1.33 -47.94 -23.61
N VAL A 53 0.50 -46.96 -23.26
CA VAL A 53 0.96 -45.73 -22.61
C VAL A 53 1.09 -45.90 -21.09
N ASP A 54 2.02 -45.19 -20.48
CA ASP A 54 2.21 -45.16 -19.03
C ASP A 54 1.26 -44.17 -18.33
N THR A 55 0.85 -43.11 -19.04
CA THR A 55 0.12 -42.00 -18.45
C THR A 55 -0.84 -41.39 -19.46
N VAL A 56 -2.04 -41.03 -18.99
CA VAL A 56 -3.09 -40.35 -19.76
C VAL A 56 -3.39 -39.02 -19.09
N LEU A 57 -3.22 -37.93 -19.82
CA LEU A 57 -3.57 -36.57 -19.38
C LEU A 57 -4.78 -36.10 -20.18
N ILE A 58 -5.90 -35.88 -19.49
CA ILE A 58 -7.18 -35.51 -20.09
C ILE A 58 -7.43 -34.03 -19.83
N SER A 59 -7.87 -33.28 -20.84
CA SER A 59 -8.26 -31.87 -20.67
C SER A 59 -9.73 -31.66 -20.96
N ARG A 60 -10.43 -31.01 -20.01
CA ARG A 60 -11.83 -30.62 -20.16
C ARG A 60 -12.20 -29.43 -19.27
N THR A 61 -12.98 -28.50 -19.81
CA THR A 61 -13.65 -27.45 -19.03
C THR A 61 -14.91 -28.03 -18.37
N LEU A 62 -15.13 -27.76 -17.08
CA LEU A 62 -16.36 -28.18 -16.41
C LEU A 62 -17.57 -27.43 -16.97
N GLY A 63 -18.63 -28.17 -17.23
CA GLY A 63 -19.96 -27.70 -17.62
C GLY A 63 -21.01 -28.72 -17.19
N TYR A 64 -22.28 -28.51 -17.54
CA TYR A 64 -23.36 -29.45 -17.19
C TYR A 64 -23.06 -30.87 -17.72
N GLY A 65 -23.19 -31.88 -16.85
CA GLY A 65 -22.98 -33.30 -17.19
C GLY A 65 -21.53 -33.76 -17.35
N VAL A 66 -20.54 -32.86 -17.31
CA VAL A 66 -19.12 -33.21 -17.56
C VAL A 66 -18.55 -34.15 -16.48
N ALA A 67 -18.96 -33.99 -15.22
CA ALA A 67 -18.52 -34.86 -14.12
C ALA A 67 -18.94 -36.32 -14.36
N GLU A 68 -20.15 -36.56 -14.84
CA GLU A 68 -20.66 -37.90 -15.16
C GLU A 68 -19.89 -38.54 -16.31
N VAL A 69 -19.61 -37.76 -17.36
CA VAL A 69 -18.76 -38.20 -18.48
C VAL A 69 -17.39 -38.60 -17.96
N LEU A 70 -16.73 -37.76 -17.16
CA LEU A 70 -15.40 -38.04 -16.64
C LEU A 70 -15.36 -39.25 -15.69
N GLY A 71 -16.37 -39.41 -14.83
CA GLY A 71 -16.51 -40.59 -13.96
C GLY A 71 -16.69 -41.87 -14.78
N ARG A 72 -17.61 -41.86 -15.75
CA ARG A 72 -17.83 -43.01 -16.66
C ARG A 72 -16.56 -43.37 -17.43
N PHE A 73 -15.74 -42.40 -17.84
CA PHE A 73 -14.47 -42.67 -18.50
C PHE A 73 -13.53 -43.49 -17.61
N ILE A 74 -13.43 -43.13 -16.32
CA ILE A 74 -12.61 -43.87 -15.35
C ILE A 74 -13.19 -45.27 -15.12
N ASP A 75 -14.52 -45.41 -15.00
CA ASP A 75 -15.17 -46.73 -14.87
C ASP A 75 -14.86 -47.64 -16.06
N LEU A 76 -14.88 -47.09 -17.29
CA LEU A 76 -14.50 -47.82 -18.51
C LEU A 76 -13.02 -48.21 -18.51
N ALA A 77 -12.14 -47.31 -18.03
CA ALA A 77 -10.71 -47.61 -17.91
C ALA A 77 -10.43 -48.71 -16.89
N ASP A 78 -11.17 -48.73 -15.78
CA ASP A 78 -11.08 -49.78 -14.76
C ASP A 78 -11.60 -51.12 -15.28
N ALA A 79 -12.76 -51.12 -15.94
CA ALA A 79 -13.32 -52.31 -16.58
C ALA A 79 -12.39 -52.90 -17.67
N ALA A 80 -11.59 -52.07 -18.32
CA ALA A 80 -10.57 -52.47 -19.28
C ALA A 80 -9.23 -52.92 -18.66
N GLY A 81 -9.11 -52.91 -17.33
CA GLY A 81 -7.89 -53.31 -16.60
C GLY A 81 -6.73 -52.31 -16.71
N LEU A 82 -7.01 -51.06 -17.08
CA LEU A 82 -5.98 -50.05 -17.32
C LEU A 82 -5.47 -49.39 -16.04
N ARG A 83 -6.27 -49.36 -14.97
CA ARG A 83 -5.94 -48.69 -13.71
C ARG A 83 -4.71 -49.27 -13.00
N ASP A 84 -4.42 -50.56 -13.21
CA ASP A 84 -3.26 -51.24 -12.61
C ASP A 84 -1.92 -50.74 -13.17
N ASN A 85 -1.91 -50.23 -14.41
CA ASN A 85 -0.66 -49.98 -15.15
C ASN A 85 -0.58 -48.57 -15.76
N VAL A 86 -1.68 -47.81 -15.77
CA VAL A 86 -1.77 -46.49 -16.40
C VAL A 86 -2.25 -45.46 -15.40
N ARG A 87 -1.53 -44.34 -15.31
CA ARG A 87 -1.91 -43.20 -14.46
C ARG A 87 -2.75 -42.20 -15.23
N PHE A 88 -3.80 -41.69 -14.60
CA PHE A 88 -4.77 -40.78 -15.19
C PHE A 88 -4.75 -39.45 -14.44
N ALA A 89 -4.59 -38.35 -15.18
CA ALA A 89 -4.78 -37.01 -14.63
C ALA A 89 -5.77 -36.20 -15.44
N LEU A 90 -6.48 -35.32 -14.74
CA LEU A 90 -7.48 -34.44 -15.29
C LEU A 90 -7.00 -32.99 -15.20
N GLY A 91 -7.05 -32.27 -16.32
CA GLY A 91 -6.70 -30.86 -16.42
C GLY A 91 -7.89 -30.02 -16.87
N GLY A 92 -7.97 -28.79 -16.37
CA GLY A 92 -8.95 -27.81 -16.83
C GLY A 92 -9.09 -26.61 -15.91
N MET A 93 -9.70 -25.53 -16.43
CA MET A 93 -9.81 -24.25 -15.72
C MET A 93 -10.52 -24.34 -14.36
N ALA A 94 -11.45 -25.28 -14.20
CA ALA A 94 -12.23 -25.48 -12.98
C ALA A 94 -11.85 -26.77 -12.23
N ILE A 95 -10.80 -27.47 -12.66
CA ILE A 95 -10.37 -28.71 -12.04
C ILE A 95 -9.53 -28.39 -10.80
N THR A 96 -9.87 -29.05 -9.70
CA THR A 96 -9.07 -29.04 -8.46
C THR A 96 -8.58 -30.45 -8.16
N PRO A 97 -7.49 -30.62 -7.38
CA PRO A 97 -7.03 -31.95 -6.97
C PRO A 97 -8.12 -32.76 -6.25
N LYS A 98 -8.94 -32.11 -5.43
CA LYS A 98 -10.03 -32.75 -4.70
C LYS A 98 -11.11 -33.28 -5.66
N LEU A 99 -11.52 -32.46 -6.63
CA LEU A 99 -12.52 -32.87 -7.61
C LEU A 99 -12.02 -34.03 -8.49
N ALA A 100 -10.76 -33.96 -8.94
CA ALA A 100 -10.17 -35.03 -9.74
C ALA A 100 -10.16 -36.36 -8.96
N ALA A 101 -9.79 -36.33 -7.68
CA ALA A 101 -9.83 -37.51 -6.81
C ALA A 101 -11.26 -38.04 -6.60
N GLU A 102 -12.25 -37.15 -6.40
CA GLU A 102 -13.68 -37.53 -6.30
C GLU A 102 -14.19 -38.23 -7.58
N LEU A 103 -13.64 -37.88 -8.74
CA LEU A 103 -13.95 -38.49 -10.04
C LEU A 103 -13.10 -39.73 -10.38
N GLY A 104 -12.22 -40.17 -9.46
CA GLY A 104 -11.39 -41.37 -9.64
C GLY A 104 -10.07 -41.17 -10.40
N PHE A 105 -9.64 -39.94 -10.65
CA PHE A 105 -8.35 -39.62 -11.25
C PHE A 105 -7.22 -39.61 -10.20
N ASP A 106 -5.98 -39.86 -10.64
CA ASP A 106 -4.80 -39.88 -9.77
C ASP A 106 -4.23 -38.48 -9.48
N ALA A 107 -4.55 -37.50 -10.33
CA ALA A 107 -4.21 -36.09 -10.10
C ALA A 107 -5.15 -35.13 -10.84
N GLY A 108 -5.27 -33.91 -10.30
CA GLY A 108 -6.04 -32.81 -10.88
C GLY A 108 -5.15 -31.58 -11.11
N PHE A 109 -5.24 -31.00 -12.29
CA PHE A 109 -4.45 -29.83 -12.72
C PHE A 109 -5.36 -28.65 -13.06
N GLY A 110 -5.15 -27.55 -12.34
CA GLY A 110 -5.91 -26.32 -12.49
C GLY A 110 -5.20 -25.28 -13.40
N PRO A 111 -5.72 -24.05 -13.46
CA PRO A 111 -5.18 -22.99 -14.32
C PRO A 111 -3.75 -22.53 -13.95
N GLU A 112 -3.31 -22.74 -12.71
CA GLU A 112 -1.97 -22.34 -12.24
C GLU A 112 -0.94 -23.49 -12.27
N THR A 113 -1.33 -24.69 -12.77
CA THR A 113 -0.42 -25.83 -12.88
C THR A 113 0.74 -25.52 -13.82
N THR A 114 1.96 -25.74 -13.34
CA THR A 114 3.17 -25.53 -14.15
C THR A 114 3.48 -26.74 -15.02
N ILE A 115 4.25 -26.54 -16.09
CA ILE A 115 4.75 -27.65 -16.91
C ILE A 115 5.56 -28.64 -16.07
N GLU A 116 6.36 -28.13 -15.13
CA GLU A 116 7.19 -28.92 -14.22
C GLU A 116 6.36 -29.79 -13.28
N GLU A 117 5.21 -29.29 -12.81
CA GLU A 117 4.26 -30.06 -12.00
C GLU A 117 3.66 -31.23 -12.79
N ALA A 118 3.29 -31.00 -14.06
CA ALA A 118 2.82 -32.06 -14.94
C ALA A 118 3.92 -33.10 -15.25
N ILE A 119 5.17 -32.66 -15.45
CA ILE A 119 6.33 -33.54 -15.62
C ILE A 119 6.55 -34.39 -14.36
N ALA A 120 6.54 -33.77 -13.18
CA ALA A 120 6.71 -34.46 -11.91
C ALA A 120 5.68 -35.58 -11.71
N PHE A 121 4.42 -35.32 -12.06
CA PHE A 121 3.38 -36.33 -12.08
C PHE A 121 3.71 -37.47 -13.03
N VAL A 122 4.06 -37.20 -14.30
CA VAL A 122 4.42 -38.23 -15.28
C VAL A 122 5.60 -39.09 -14.81
N GLU A 123 6.60 -38.47 -14.19
CA GLU A 123 7.79 -39.15 -13.68
C GLU A 123 7.56 -39.89 -12.36
N GLY A 124 6.41 -39.67 -11.69
CA GLY A 124 6.11 -40.29 -10.40
C GLY A 124 6.96 -39.77 -9.26
N ARG A 125 7.45 -38.53 -9.37
CA ARG A 125 8.17 -37.83 -8.31
C ARG A 125 7.29 -36.81 -7.64
N GLU A 126 7.62 -36.47 -6.40
CA GLU A 126 7.02 -35.35 -5.70
C GLU A 126 7.37 -34.04 -6.43
N TYR A 127 6.35 -33.24 -6.74
CA TYR A 127 6.56 -31.90 -7.29
C TYR A 127 7.05 -30.98 -6.17
N LEU A 128 8.29 -30.52 -6.30
CA LEU A 128 8.84 -29.45 -5.48
C LEU A 128 8.75 -28.16 -6.31
N PRO A 129 7.82 -27.24 -6.00
CA PRO A 129 7.72 -26.00 -6.75
C PRO A 129 9.06 -25.27 -6.70
N ASP A 130 9.52 -24.86 -7.88
CA ASP A 130 10.78 -24.12 -8.04
C ASP A 130 10.68 -22.87 -7.15
N GLN A 131 11.41 -22.87 -6.03
CA GLN A 131 11.48 -21.72 -5.12
C GLN A 131 12.34 -20.62 -5.76
N LYS A 132 12.05 -20.24 -7.00
CA LYS A 132 12.46 -18.94 -7.52
C LYS A 132 11.69 -17.90 -6.72
N ARG A 133 12.20 -17.65 -5.52
CA ARG A 133 11.85 -16.50 -4.70
C ARG A 133 11.96 -15.32 -5.64
N SER A 134 10.83 -14.68 -5.93
CA SER A 134 10.83 -13.32 -6.44
C SER A 134 11.72 -12.55 -5.47
N LEU A 135 12.91 -12.16 -5.92
CA LEU A 135 13.81 -11.29 -5.16
C LEU A 135 13.17 -9.91 -5.19
N LYS A 136 12.14 -9.72 -4.36
CA LYS A 136 11.57 -8.40 -4.11
C LYS A 136 12.69 -7.58 -3.49
N VAL A 137 13.00 -6.45 -4.10
CA VAL A 137 14.05 -5.54 -3.61
C VAL A 137 13.38 -4.27 -3.10
N LYS A 138 13.76 -3.85 -1.90
CA LYS A 138 13.33 -2.57 -1.34
C LYS A 138 13.82 -1.42 -2.21
N ARG A 139 12.92 -0.60 -2.75
CA ARG A 139 13.28 0.56 -3.59
C ARG A 139 13.39 1.83 -2.74
N ASP A 140 14.46 2.60 -2.93
CA ASP A 140 14.55 3.98 -2.42
C ASP A 140 13.89 4.94 -3.40
N ILE A 141 12.69 5.40 -3.03
CA ILE A 141 11.84 6.33 -3.79
C ILE A 141 12.59 7.64 -4.12
N THR A 142 13.51 8.07 -3.26
CA THR A 142 14.17 9.38 -3.37
C THR A 142 15.49 9.34 -4.13
N SER A 143 16.05 8.15 -4.34
CA SER A 143 17.44 7.97 -4.80
C SER A 143 17.77 8.63 -6.15
N LYS A 144 16.80 8.70 -7.08
CA LYS A 144 16.99 9.22 -8.44
C LYS A 144 16.75 10.74 -8.59
N TYR A 145 16.42 11.43 -7.50
CA TYR A 145 15.99 12.83 -7.55
C TYR A 145 17.04 13.78 -6.96
N ASP A 146 17.30 14.87 -7.68
CA ASP A 146 18.24 15.92 -7.27
C ASP A 146 17.56 17.16 -6.68
N TYR A 147 16.22 17.18 -6.64
CA TYR A 147 15.41 18.27 -6.10
C TYR A 147 15.69 19.64 -6.72
N LYS A 148 16.22 19.69 -7.94
CA LYS A 148 16.41 20.97 -8.65
C LYS A 148 15.06 21.56 -9.04
N TYR A 149 14.89 22.84 -8.72
CA TYR A 149 13.79 23.64 -9.22
C TYR A 149 14.00 23.99 -10.68
N LYS A 150 12.94 23.85 -11.48
CA LYS A 150 12.89 24.28 -12.88
C LYS A 150 12.26 25.67 -13.01
N ASN A 151 11.28 26.00 -12.16
CA ASN A 151 10.73 27.35 -12.05
C ASN A 151 11.49 28.17 -10.97
N ASN A 152 12.34 29.09 -11.42
CA ASN A 152 13.16 29.93 -10.54
C ASN A 152 12.36 30.99 -9.77
N ARG A 153 11.22 31.46 -10.33
CA ARG A 153 10.38 32.46 -9.67
C ARG A 153 9.67 31.85 -8.47
N ILE A 154 9.04 30.69 -8.65
CA ILE A 154 8.46 29.90 -7.57
C ILE A 154 9.53 29.55 -6.53
N LYS A 155 10.73 29.12 -6.95
CA LYS A 155 11.83 28.84 -6.01
C LYS A 155 12.14 30.04 -5.10
N LYS A 156 12.27 31.25 -5.67
CA LYS A 156 12.59 32.45 -4.89
C LYS A 156 11.51 32.76 -3.84
N LEU A 157 10.24 32.62 -4.21
CA LEU A 157 9.11 32.81 -3.29
C LEU A 157 9.14 31.76 -2.16
N LEU A 158 9.41 30.51 -2.51
CA LEU A 158 9.52 29.43 -1.53
C LEU A 158 10.69 29.62 -0.56
N ASP A 159 11.84 30.09 -1.06
CA ASP A 159 12.99 30.43 -0.21
C ASP A 159 12.62 31.52 0.81
N GLU A 160 11.96 32.59 0.35
CA GLU A 160 11.50 33.69 1.21
C GLU A 160 10.51 33.21 2.29
N ILE A 161 9.48 32.44 1.90
CA ILE A 161 8.51 31.88 2.85
C ILE A 161 9.20 30.92 3.83
N THR A 162 10.20 30.17 3.37
CA THR A 162 10.97 29.25 4.23
C THR A 162 11.77 30.03 5.28
N ASP A 163 12.43 31.12 4.89
CA ASP A 163 13.14 32.00 5.81
C ASP A 163 12.16 32.61 6.83
N GLN A 164 10.97 33.06 6.39
CA GLN A 164 9.91 33.53 7.30
C GLN A 164 9.51 32.47 8.34
N ILE A 165 9.35 31.20 7.95
CA ILE A 165 9.01 30.11 8.86
C ILE A 165 10.14 29.85 9.86
N LEU A 166 11.38 29.78 9.39
CA LEU A 166 12.54 29.50 10.24
C LEU A 166 12.78 30.63 11.25
N ASP A 167 12.72 31.89 10.80
CA ASP A 167 12.84 33.06 11.66
C ASP A 167 11.70 33.11 12.69
N TRP A 168 10.46 32.85 12.25
CA TRP A 168 9.30 32.84 13.16
C TRP A 168 9.41 31.73 14.21
N THR A 169 9.96 30.55 13.88
CA THR A 169 10.08 29.42 14.82
C THR A 169 11.35 29.45 15.69
N ALA A 170 12.34 30.30 15.38
CA ALA A 170 13.67 30.25 15.97
C ALA A 170 13.72 30.33 17.51
N ASP A 171 12.83 31.13 18.11
CA ASP A 171 12.75 31.36 19.57
C ASP A 171 11.57 30.62 20.23
N LYS A 172 11.00 29.60 19.58
CA LYS A 172 9.76 28.94 20.02
C LYS A 172 9.93 27.43 20.20
N THR A 173 9.21 26.89 21.17
CA THR A 173 9.05 25.46 21.41
C THR A 173 7.61 25.13 21.78
N SER A 174 7.28 23.85 21.93
CA SER A 174 5.96 23.36 22.28
C SER A 174 6.04 22.15 23.24
N PRO A 175 4.92 21.74 23.86
CA PRO A 175 4.84 20.48 24.58
C PRO A 175 5.22 19.27 23.71
N GLY A 176 4.80 19.23 22.44
CA GLY A 176 5.12 18.16 21.49
C GLY A 176 6.60 18.04 21.21
N VAL A 177 7.29 19.17 21.00
CA VAL A 177 8.75 19.23 20.84
C VAL A 177 9.47 18.73 22.10
N LYS A 178 9.09 19.24 23.27
CA LYS A 178 9.68 18.80 24.55
C LYS A 178 9.50 17.31 24.80
N ARG A 179 8.29 16.77 24.54
CA ARG A 179 8.01 15.34 24.66
C ARG A 179 8.88 14.50 23.73
N ALA A 180 9.10 14.95 22.49
CA ALA A 180 9.95 14.25 21.54
C ALA A 180 11.42 14.16 22.01
N HIS A 181 11.98 15.25 22.55
CA HIS A 181 13.33 15.21 23.13
C HIS A 181 13.42 14.31 24.36
N ILE A 182 12.45 14.37 25.28
CA ILE A 182 12.39 13.45 26.42
C ILE A 182 12.33 12.01 25.94
N ARG A 183 11.55 11.72 24.90
CA ARG A 183 11.44 10.38 24.31
C ARG A 183 12.79 9.90 23.74
N GLU A 184 13.52 10.79 23.06
CA GLU A 184 14.88 10.47 22.59
C GLU A 184 15.84 10.16 23.76
N GLU A 185 15.76 10.91 24.85
CA GLU A 185 16.54 10.64 26.06
C GLU A 185 16.16 9.31 26.73
N ILE A 186 14.86 8.96 26.75
CA ILE A 186 14.39 7.65 27.24
C ILE A 186 15.02 6.52 26.42
N PHE A 187 15.07 6.64 25.09
CA PHE A 187 15.70 5.63 24.22
C PHE A 187 17.22 5.52 24.42
N LYS A 188 17.91 6.63 24.70
CA LYS A 188 19.36 6.63 24.96
C LYS A 188 19.73 6.14 26.36
N SER A 189 18.86 6.35 27.34
CA SER A 189 19.14 6.01 28.72
C SER A 189 19.30 4.50 28.92
N LYS A 190 20.32 4.10 29.67
CA LYS A 190 20.57 2.70 30.08
C LYS A 190 20.21 2.42 31.54
N ASN A 191 19.82 3.46 32.29
CA ASN A 191 19.56 3.41 33.72
C ASN A 191 18.07 3.54 33.99
N ASP A 192 17.49 2.57 34.70
CA ASP A 192 16.06 2.54 35.00
C ASP A 192 15.61 3.70 35.88
N LYS A 193 16.47 4.23 36.77
CA LYS A 193 16.14 5.41 37.58
C LYS A 193 16.01 6.65 36.71
N ASP A 194 16.92 6.84 35.77
CA ASP A 194 16.90 7.99 34.86
C ASP A 194 15.69 7.89 33.92
N LYS A 195 15.39 6.69 33.42
CA LYS A 195 14.16 6.45 32.64
C LYS A 195 12.90 6.77 33.44
N ALA A 196 12.83 6.38 34.71
CA ALA A 196 11.67 6.66 35.56
C ALA A 196 11.47 8.17 35.76
N GLU A 197 12.54 8.94 35.97
CA GLU A 197 12.46 10.38 36.10
C GLU A 197 12.06 11.06 34.77
N LEU A 198 12.64 10.62 33.65
CA LEU A 198 12.23 11.10 32.32
C LEU A 198 10.76 10.81 32.03
N LYS A 199 10.25 9.62 32.40
CA LYS A 199 8.82 9.28 32.26
C LYS A 199 7.92 10.18 33.12
N LYS A 200 8.39 10.60 34.30
CA LYS A 200 7.65 11.56 35.14
C LYS A 200 7.62 12.96 34.50
N GLN A 201 8.73 13.41 33.93
CA GLN A 201 8.79 14.67 33.18
C GLN A 201 7.90 14.62 31.92
N TYR A 202 7.94 13.50 31.21
CA TYR A 202 7.07 13.22 30.06
C TYR A 202 5.59 13.35 30.44
N ALA A 203 5.16 12.64 31.49
CA ALA A 203 3.79 12.64 31.98
C ALA A 203 3.29 14.04 32.41
N ALA A 204 4.20 14.94 32.83
CA ALA A 204 3.85 16.32 33.16
C ALA A 204 3.49 17.18 31.94
N LEU A 205 3.89 16.77 30.74
CA LEU A 205 3.60 17.44 29.47
C LEU A 205 2.45 16.79 28.68
N CYS A 206 1.79 15.80 29.27
CA CYS A 206 0.71 15.03 28.64
C CYS A 206 -0.66 15.45 29.16
N ASP A 207 -1.70 15.14 28.39
CA ASP A 207 -3.07 15.26 28.84
C ASP A 207 -3.36 14.35 30.03
N SER A 208 -4.39 14.69 30.80
CA SER A 208 -4.77 13.99 32.03
C SER A 208 -4.91 12.48 31.86
N SER A 209 -5.45 12.01 30.74
CA SER A 209 -5.63 10.58 30.44
C SER A 209 -4.30 9.84 30.31
N VAL A 210 -3.37 10.39 29.51
CA VAL A 210 -2.03 9.82 29.33
C VAL A 210 -1.21 10.01 30.59
N LYS A 211 -1.27 11.15 31.27
CA LYS A 211 -0.61 11.36 32.56
C LYS A 211 -1.04 10.31 33.60
N ASN A 212 -2.34 10.03 33.69
CA ASN A 212 -2.87 9.01 34.60
C ASN A 212 -2.38 7.60 34.24
N HIS A 213 -2.13 7.30 32.96
CA HIS A 213 -1.49 6.06 32.56
C HIS A 213 -0.12 5.87 33.23
N TYR A 214 0.76 6.87 33.14
CA TYR A 214 2.09 6.78 33.75
C TYR A 214 2.06 6.77 35.28
N LEU A 215 1.03 7.34 35.91
CA LEU A 215 0.91 7.43 37.37
C LEU A 215 0.15 6.25 38.01
N LYS A 216 -0.84 5.69 37.30
CA LYS A 216 -1.82 4.73 37.85
C LYS A 216 -2.02 3.49 36.98
N GLY A 217 -1.56 3.49 35.73
CA GLY A 217 -1.81 2.42 34.76
C GLY A 217 -3.14 2.56 34.01
N ASP A 218 -3.84 3.69 34.13
CA ASP A 218 -5.11 3.94 33.43
C ASP A 218 -4.92 3.90 31.91
N LEU A 219 -5.96 3.49 31.17
CA LEU A 219 -5.97 3.48 29.71
C LEU A 219 -7.21 4.20 29.17
N HIS A 220 -7.20 4.51 27.88
CA HIS A 220 -8.40 4.93 27.18
C HIS A 220 -9.49 3.85 27.32
N ASN A 221 -10.76 4.24 27.48
CA ASN A 221 -11.86 3.35 27.86
C ASN A 221 -12.11 2.18 26.88
N LYS A 222 -11.69 2.35 25.62
CA LYS A 222 -11.77 1.33 24.55
C LYS A 222 -10.41 0.72 24.20
N THR A 223 -9.45 0.81 25.11
CA THR A 223 -8.09 0.30 24.92
C THR A 223 -7.72 -0.60 26.09
N ARG A 224 -7.09 -1.74 25.79
CA ARG A 224 -6.57 -2.66 26.79
C ARG A 224 -5.17 -3.11 26.45
N LEU A 225 -4.47 -3.64 27.45
CA LEU A 225 -3.24 -4.40 27.25
C LEU A 225 -3.55 -5.74 26.59
N LEU A 226 -2.68 -6.14 25.67
CA LEU A 226 -2.60 -7.51 25.19
C LEU A 226 -2.02 -8.41 26.30
N THR A 227 -2.55 -9.61 26.44
CA THR A 227 -2.03 -10.58 27.40
C THR A 227 -0.74 -11.22 26.89
N PHE A 228 0.04 -11.81 27.79
CA PHE A 228 1.26 -12.51 27.43
C PHE A 228 0.98 -13.69 26.48
N GLU A 229 -0.12 -14.40 26.70
CA GLU A 229 -0.56 -15.52 25.86
C GLU A 229 -0.91 -15.05 24.45
N GLU A 230 -1.59 -13.90 24.31
CA GLU A 230 -1.90 -13.31 23.00
C GLU A 230 -0.62 -12.97 22.23
N ILE A 231 0.34 -12.33 22.88
CA ILE A 231 1.63 -11.95 22.28
C ILE A 231 2.42 -13.19 21.87
N ARG A 232 2.48 -14.22 22.72
CA ARG A 232 3.19 -15.47 22.44
C ARG A 232 2.53 -16.25 21.30
N ALA A 233 1.21 -16.43 21.33
CA ALA A 233 0.47 -17.14 20.28
C ALA A 233 0.69 -16.46 18.93
N PHE A 234 0.75 -15.13 18.94
CA PHE A 234 1.04 -14.34 17.76
C PHE A 234 2.46 -14.57 17.21
N ASP A 235 3.49 -14.60 18.07
CA ASP A 235 4.86 -14.91 17.65
C ASP A 235 4.98 -16.30 17.02
N GLU A 236 4.32 -17.30 17.59
CA GLU A 236 4.30 -18.65 17.04
C GLU A 236 3.62 -18.70 15.66
N TYR A 237 2.54 -17.92 15.47
CA TYR A 237 1.84 -17.81 14.18
C TYR A 237 2.73 -17.16 13.11
N ILE A 238 3.34 -16.01 13.40
CA ILE A 238 4.20 -15.29 12.45
C ILE A 238 5.44 -16.10 12.07
N ASN A 239 6.08 -16.77 13.03
CA ASN A 239 7.23 -17.62 12.74
C ASN A 239 6.89 -18.81 11.84
N LYS A 240 5.68 -19.37 11.95
CA LYS A 240 5.19 -20.41 11.02
C LYS A 240 4.90 -19.83 9.65
N LEU A 241 4.32 -18.64 9.58
CA LEU A 241 3.95 -17.99 8.32
C LEU A 241 5.18 -17.56 7.51
N LYS A 242 6.17 -16.89 8.15
CA LYS A 242 7.42 -16.45 7.50
C LYS A 242 8.18 -17.60 6.83
N LYS A 243 8.09 -18.83 7.35
CA LYS A 243 8.73 -20.02 6.77
C LYS A 243 8.08 -20.52 5.48
N LYS A 244 6.81 -20.18 5.25
CA LYS A 244 6.00 -20.69 4.12
C LYS A 244 5.65 -19.62 3.10
N MET A 245 5.66 -18.35 3.50
CA MET A 245 5.22 -17.25 2.67
C MET A 245 6.21 -16.99 1.55
N ILE A 246 5.68 -16.84 0.33
CA ILE A 246 6.44 -16.43 -0.85
C ILE A 246 5.95 -15.04 -1.22
N LEU A 247 6.87 -14.08 -1.26
CA LEU A 247 6.56 -12.72 -1.68
C LEU A 247 6.36 -12.66 -3.19
N LYS A 248 5.31 -11.95 -3.61
CA LYS A 248 5.05 -11.67 -5.02
C LYS A 248 5.53 -10.26 -5.37
N THR A 249 5.67 -10.01 -6.68
CA THR A 249 5.88 -8.67 -7.23
C THR A 249 4.66 -8.32 -8.08
N ILE A 250 4.11 -7.12 -7.88
CA ILE A 250 2.95 -6.63 -8.63
C ILE A 250 3.39 -6.01 -9.96
N GLN A 251 4.56 -5.38 -9.98
CA GLN A 251 5.11 -4.70 -11.15
C GLN A 251 5.44 -5.67 -12.27
N LYS A 252 5.10 -5.29 -13.50
CA LYS A 252 5.48 -5.97 -14.73
C LYS A 252 6.70 -5.35 -15.40
N THR A 253 6.86 -4.03 -15.28
CA THR A 253 7.96 -3.23 -15.82
C THR A 253 8.62 -2.40 -14.71
N GLU A 254 9.82 -1.87 -14.95
CA GLU A 254 10.51 -0.99 -13.99
C GLU A 254 9.79 0.35 -13.78
N GLU A 255 9.01 0.79 -14.78
CA GLU A 255 8.22 2.02 -14.77
C GLU A 255 6.95 1.92 -13.92
N ASN A 256 6.51 0.70 -13.57
CA ASN A 256 5.36 0.55 -12.70
C ASN A 256 5.72 1.04 -11.28
N PRO A 257 4.87 1.91 -10.66
CA PRO A 257 5.13 2.45 -9.35
C PRO A 257 5.13 1.35 -8.28
N ILE A 258 5.81 1.61 -7.17
CA ILE A 258 5.66 0.76 -5.99
C ILE A 258 4.28 0.96 -5.36
N VAL A 259 3.70 -0.11 -4.82
CA VAL A 259 2.31 -0.11 -4.34
C VAL A 259 2.27 -0.14 -2.82
N PHE A 260 1.69 0.90 -2.23
CA PHE A 260 1.41 1.00 -0.80
C PHE A 260 -0.02 0.65 -0.46
N ILE A 261 -0.20 0.07 0.72
CA ILE A 261 -1.50 -0.20 1.32
C ILE A 261 -1.56 0.31 2.76
N GLN A 262 -2.77 0.59 3.23
CA GLN A 262 -3.01 1.16 4.56
C GLN A 262 -3.52 0.08 5.52
N TYR A 263 -3.09 0.17 6.78
CA TYR A 263 -3.61 -0.62 7.88
C TYR A 263 -3.81 0.27 9.12
N GLY A 264 -4.66 -0.17 10.04
CA GLY A 264 -5.03 0.56 11.24
C GLY A 264 -6.33 0.02 11.80
N THR A 265 -6.31 -1.25 12.18
CA THR A 265 -7.49 -2.00 12.60
C THR A 265 -7.85 -1.81 14.08
N GLY A 266 -7.03 -1.08 14.84
CA GLY A 266 -7.13 -1.03 16.31
C GLY A 266 -6.35 -2.16 16.99
N CYS A 267 -6.17 -3.29 16.31
CA CYS A 267 -5.57 -4.48 16.85
C CYS A 267 -4.25 -4.82 16.13
N PRO A 268 -3.08 -4.72 16.80
CA PRO A 268 -1.79 -5.04 16.19
C PRO A 268 -1.71 -6.44 15.55
N PHE A 269 -2.43 -7.43 16.10
CA PHE A 269 -2.52 -8.77 15.51
C PHE A 269 -3.19 -8.73 14.11
N MET A 270 -4.33 -8.05 14.00
CA MET A 270 -5.07 -7.93 12.75
C MET A 270 -4.32 -7.06 11.75
N ASP A 271 -3.65 -6.01 12.20
CA ASP A 271 -2.77 -5.21 11.35
C ASP A 271 -1.70 -6.06 10.70
N ILE A 272 -1.04 -6.92 11.49
CA ILE A 272 0.04 -7.74 10.96
C ILE A 272 -0.52 -8.83 10.04
N ALA A 273 -1.72 -9.36 10.30
CA ALA A 273 -2.40 -10.24 9.34
C ALA A 273 -2.66 -9.52 8.00
N HIS A 274 -3.10 -8.26 8.02
CA HIS A 274 -3.29 -7.44 6.82
C HIS A 274 -1.98 -7.12 6.11
N ILE A 275 -0.92 -6.80 6.85
CA ILE A 275 0.43 -6.59 6.31
C ILE A 275 0.89 -7.86 5.60
N LYS A 276 0.84 -9.02 6.27
CA LYS A 276 1.28 -10.29 5.68
C LYS A 276 0.48 -10.72 4.47
N LEU A 277 -0.81 -10.46 4.48
CA LEU A 277 -1.63 -10.62 3.29
C LEU A 277 -1.12 -9.74 2.15
N ALA A 278 -0.95 -8.44 2.39
CA ALA A 278 -0.51 -7.52 1.37
C ALA A 278 0.88 -7.85 0.81
N GLU A 279 1.83 -8.26 1.67
CA GLU A 279 3.16 -8.73 1.27
C GLU A 279 3.09 -9.97 0.37
N ALA A 280 2.29 -10.97 0.74
CA ALA A 280 2.09 -12.19 -0.04
C ALA A 280 1.47 -11.93 -1.42
N TRP A 281 0.69 -10.86 -1.55
CA TRP A 281 0.08 -10.41 -2.80
C TRP A 281 0.86 -9.30 -3.50
N GLY A 282 2.01 -8.93 -2.95
CA GLY A 282 3.05 -8.16 -3.63
C GLY A 282 3.04 -6.65 -3.41
N ALA A 283 2.34 -6.14 -2.39
CA ALA A 283 2.50 -4.76 -1.95
C ALA A 283 3.96 -4.47 -1.57
N ASP A 284 4.45 -3.28 -1.91
CA ASP A 284 5.83 -2.84 -1.69
C ASP A 284 5.99 -2.01 -0.43
N GLY A 285 4.88 -1.48 0.09
CA GLY A 285 4.90 -0.77 1.35
C GLY A 285 3.58 -0.79 2.09
N VAL A 286 3.67 -0.51 3.39
CA VAL A 286 2.53 -0.50 4.32
C VAL A 286 2.55 0.79 5.14
N ILE A 287 1.36 1.35 5.38
CA ILE A 287 1.17 2.63 6.07
C ILE A 287 0.40 2.42 7.36
N HIS A 288 1.00 2.83 8.47
CA HIS A 288 0.37 2.80 9.79
C HIS A 288 -0.60 3.98 9.99
N PHE A 289 -1.82 3.67 10.41
CA PHE A 289 -2.80 4.64 10.87
C PHE A 289 -2.99 4.53 12.37
N ASP A 290 -2.82 5.66 13.06
CA ASP A 290 -3.16 5.83 14.46
C ASP A 290 -4.67 6.03 14.65
N PRO A 291 -5.20 5.88 15.88
CA PRO A 291 -6.60 6.17 16.16
C PRO A 291 -6.93 7.65 15.97
N SER A 292 -8.17 7.95 15.57
CA SER A 292 -8.67 9.31 15.34
C SER A 292 -8.41 10.28 16.51
N TRP A 293 -8.44 9.80 17.75
CA TRP A 293 -8.17 10.58 18.95
C TRP A 293 -6.68 10.85 19.19
N GLY A 294 -5.77 10.01 18.68
CA GLY A 294 -4.32 10.08 18.94
C GLY A 294 -3.68 11.37 18.45
N ALA A 295 -4.25 11.96 17.40
CA ALA A 295 -3.86 13.26 16.88
C ALA A 295 -4.14 14.45 17.83
N ARG A 296 -5.11 14.30 18.74
CA ARG A 296 -5.64 15.40 19.57
C ARG A 296 -5.28 15.28 21.05
N THR A 297 -4.83 14.12 21.49
CA THR A 297 -4.40 13.86 22.86
C THR A 297 -2.91 14.15 23.01
N GLU A 298 -2.52 15.02 23.94
CA GLU A 298 -1.10 15.29 24.20
C GLU A 298 -0.41 14.08 24.85
N GLY A 299 0.49 13.45 24.11
CA GLY A 299 1.30 12.30 24.53
C GLY A 299 0.76 10.93 24.12
N PHE A 300 1.57 9.91 24.34
CA PHE A 300 1.32 8.51 24.02
C PHE A 300 1.34 7.62 25.27
N TYR A 301 0.47 6.61 25.24
CA TYR A 301 0.46 5.50 26.19
C TYR A 301 1.69 4.57 25.97
N GLU A 302 1.96 3.68 26.93
CA GLU A 302 2.99 2.64 26.83
C GLU A 302 2.37 1.24 26.90
N GLY A 303 3.10 0.26 26.36
CA GLY A 303 2.75 -1.16 26.40
C GLY A 303 2.15 -1.68 25.10
N PHE A 304 1.90 -2.99 25.08
CA PHE A 304 1.25 -3.68 23.96
C PHE A 304 -0.26 -3.42 24.03
N LEU A 305 -0.75 -2.49 23.23
CA LEU A 305 -2.13 -2.03 23.32
C LEU A 305 -2.95 -2.48 22.12
N THR A 306 -4.19 -2.87 22.38
CA THR A 306 -5.23 -3.07 21.37
C THR A 306 -6.41 -2.15 21.65
N HIS A 307 -7.05 -1.69 20.59
CA HIS A 307 -8.12 -0.71 20.58
C HIS A 307 -9.31 -1.25 19.79
N GLU A 308 -10.52 -0.97 20.28
CA GLU A 308 -11.77 -1.50 19.69
C GLU A 308 -12.24 -0.73 18.44
N GLU A 309 -11.79 0.51 18.23
CA GLU A 309 -12.28 1.39 17.16
C GLU A 309 -11.29 1.54 16.00
N ASP A 310 -11.17 2.75 15.45
CA ASP A 310 -10.34 3.05 14.30
C ASP A 310 -8.87 3.18 14.69
N GLY A 311 -7.97 2.74 13.82
CA GLY A 311 -6.54 3.00 13.92
C GLY A 311 -5.85 2.28 15.08
N SER A 312 -4.59 1.94 14.90
CA SER A 312 -3.84 1.17 15.90
C SER A 312 -2.95 2.07 16.74
N VAL A 313 -3.07 1.95 18.06
CA VAL A 313 -2.42 2.88 19.00
C VAL A 313 -0.91 2.91 18.81
N ILE A 314 -0.36 4.11 18.62
CA ILE A 314 1.08 4.34 18.64
C ILE A 314 1.58 4.18 20.07
N THR A 315 2.33 3.10 20.30
CA THR A 315 3.21 2.90 21.44
C THR A 315 4.56 2.40 20.94
N THR A 316 5.59 2.52 21.77
CA THR A 316 6.91 1.97 21.41
C THR A 316 6.81 0.47 21.16
N GLU A 317 6.12 -0.24 22.04
CA GLU A 317 5.96 -1.69 22.00
C GLU A 317 5.17 -2.16 20.76
N ASN A 318 4.07 -1.50 20.42
CA ASN A 318 3.27 -1.84 19.25
C ASN A 318 4.06 -1.62 17.94
N LEU A 319 4.72 -0.47 17.80
CA LEU A 319 5.47 -0.15 16.59
C LEU A 319 6.67 -1.09 16.40
N PHE A 320 7.41 -1.39 17.46
CA PHE A 320 8.52 -2.35 17.39
C PHE A 320 8.03 -3.74 16.99
N LYS A 321 6.92 -4.20 17.59
CA LYS A 321 6.34 -5.51 17.26
C LYS A 321 5.88 -5.61 15.80
N ILE A 322 5.25 -4.55 15.30
CA ILE A 322 4.83 -4.49 13.90
C ILE A 322 6.05 -4.49 12.98
N LYS A 323 7.09 -3.69 13.28
CA LYS A 323 8.35 -3.68 12.52
C LYS A 323 8.98 -5.06 12.42
N ASP A 324 9.07 -5.77 13.53
CA ASP A 324 9.67 -7.11 13.60
C ASP A 324 8.95 -8.10 12.70
N CYS A 325 7.66 -7.85 12.43
CA CYS A 325 6.87 -8.68 11.56
C CYS A 325 7.04 -8.32 10.09
N ILE A 326 7.18 -7.04 9.71
CA ILE A 326 7.29 -6.58 8.31
C ILE A 326 8.54 -7.18 7.64
N ASP A 327 8.39 -7.62 6.39
CA ASP A 327 9.52 -8.11 5.58
C ASP A 327 10.57 -7.02 5.33
N GLU A 328 11.85 -7.39 5.30
CA GLU A 328 12.93 -6.41 5.12
C GLU A 328 12.84 -5.66 3.79
N ASN A 329 12.24 -6.28 2.76
CA ASN A 329 12.10 -5.72 1.42
C ASN A 329 10.84 -4.87 1.23
N VAL A 330 10.05 -4.68 2.28
CA VAL A 330 8.81 -3.90 2.27
C VAL A 330 9.03 -2.60 3.03
N LEU A 331 8.59 -1.49 2.43
CA LEU A 331 8.68 -0.16 3.01
C LEU A 331 7.63 0.01 4.10
N TRP A 332 8.00 0.64 5.19
CA TRP A 332 7.08 0.93 6.28
C TRP A 332 7.02 2.42 6.58
N GLN A 333 5.80 2.96 6.54
CA GLN A 333 5.53 4.34 6.91
C GLN A 333 4.76 4.44 8.23
N VAL A 334 5.23 5.31 9.12
CA VAL A 334 4.49 5.75 10.32
C VAL A 334 4.12 7.23 10.20
N ARG A 335 2.82 7.53 10.18
CA ARG A 335 2.31 8.89 9.89
C ARG A 335 2.39 9.81 11.10
N ALA A 336 3.10 10.94 10.99
CA ALA A 336 3.25 11.93 12.07
C ALA A 336 2.37 13.19 11.93
N HIS A 337 1.98 13.53 10.70
CA HIS A 337 1.46 14.84 10.25
C HIS A 337 0.15 15.43 10.83
N ARG A 338 -0.62 14.74 11.69
CA ARG A 338 -2.02 15.17 11.95
C ARG A 338 -2.32 15.71 13.34
N GLY A 339 -1.32 15.91 14.21
CA GLY A 339 -1.61 16.14 15.61
C GLY A 339 -0.54 16.83 16.43
N VAL A 340 -0.89 17.09 17.69
CA VAL A 340 -0.02 17.67 18.72
C VAL A 340 1.20 16.80 19.07
N ASN A 341 1.26 15.58 18.52
CA ASN A 341 2.32 14.59 18.75
C ASN A 341 3.30 14.46 17.57
N THR A 342 3.18 15.27 16.51
CA THR A 342 3.98 15.13 15.28
C THR A 342 5.50 14.91 15.52
N PRO A 343 6.20 15.68 16.38
CA PRO A 343 7.64 15.47 16.58
C PRO A 343 7.93 14.15 17.31
N GLU A 344 7.11 13.80 18.31
CA GLU A 344 7.29 12.57 19.08
C GLU A 344 7.04 11.32 18.23
N THR A 345 6.03 11.36 17.35
CA THR A 345 5.77 10.26 16.40
C THR A 345 6.98 9.97 15.53
N VAL A 346 7.66 11.02 15.02
CA VAL A 346 8.87 10.84 14.20
C VAL A 346 10.01 10.21 15.01
N VAL A 347 10.17 10.60 16.28
CA VAL A 347 11.18 9.99 17.17
C VAL A 347 10.91 8.51 17.40
N ILE A 348 9.66 8.12 17.73
CA ILE A 348 9.33 6.71 17.97
C ILE A 348 9.46 5.91 16.67
N ALA A 349 8.97 6.43 15.54
CA ALA A 349 9.08 5.79 14.23
C ALA A 349 10.53 5.56 13.82
N GLY A 350 11.39 6.57 13.99
CA GLY A 350 12.82 6.46 13.66
C GLY A 350 13.55 5.43 14.51
N ASN A 351 13.24 5.36 15.81
CA ASN A 351 13.82 4.34 16.70
C ASN A 351 13.26 2.93 16.43
N ALA A 352 12.01 2.82 15.98
CA ALA A 352 11.40 1.57 15.55
C ALA A 352 11.91 1.09 14.19
N GLY A 353 12.66 1.91 13.44
CA GLY A 353 13.17 1.55 12.11
C GLY A 353 12.12 1.67 11.00
N ALA A 354 11.19 2.62 11.11
CA ALA A 354 10.35 3.02 9.98
C ALA A 354 11.22 3.58 8.84
N ASP A 355 10.82 3.31 7.60
CA ASP A 355 11.53 3.79 6.41
C ASP A 355 11.09 5.19 6.03
N LEU A 356 9.81 5.50 6.28
CA LEU A 356 9.15 6.71 5.87
C LEU A 356 8.33 7.29 7.03
N THR A 357 8.12 8.60 7.01
CA THR A 357 7.09 9.23 7.83
C THR A 357 6.21 10.12 6.95
N LYS A 358 5.41 10.98 7.58
CA LYS A 358 4.50 11.91 6.90
C LYS A 358 4.45 13.20 7.70
N ILE A 359 4.68 14.33 7.04
CA ILE A 359 4.66 15.66 7.65
C ILE A 359 4.05 16.65 6.66
N ASN A 360 2.97 17.32 7.04
CA ASN A 360 2.45 18.47 6.30
C ASN A 360 1.78 19.47 7.27
N ILE A 361 2.25 20.71 7.22
CA ILE A 361 1.72 21.81 8.03
C ILE A 361 0.34 22.25 7.51
N ALA A 362 0.21 22.55 6.21
CA ALA A 362 -1.03 23.09 5.65
C ALA A 362 -2.22 22.14 5.88
N TYR A 363 -2.10 20.88 5.45
CA TYR A 363 -3.14 19.88 5.69
C TYR A 363 -3.41 19.65 7.18
N GLY A 364 -2.37 19.42 7.99
CA GLY A 364 -2.55 19.15 9.42
C GLY A 364 -3.21 20.31 10.16
N SER A 365 -3.01 21.53 9.68
CA SER A 365 -3.62 22.75 10.21
C SER A 365 -5.04 23.01 9.71
N LEU A 366 -5.32 22.78 8.43
CA LEU A 366 -6.58 23.17 7.80
C LEU A 366 -7.61 22.03 7.72
N GLY A 367 -7.15 20.78 7.63
CA GLY A 367 -7.96 19.57 7.59
C GLY A 367 -7.74 18.61 8.76
N GLY A 368 -6.56 18.65 9.39
CA GLY A 368 -6.20 17.79 10.54
C GLY A 368 -6.67 18.31 11.90
N GLY A 369 -7.00 19.60 12.01
CA GLY A 369 -7.53 20.22 13.22
C GLY A 369 -6.49 20.64 14.26
N THR A 370 -5.19 20.60 13.93
CA THR A 370 -4.12 21.15 14.78
C THR A 370 -3.97 22.65 14.55
N ASP A 371 -3.73 23.43 15.59
CA ASP A 371 -3.56 24.87 15.45
C ASP A 371 -2.35 25.22 14.54
N PRO A 372 -2.49 26.16 13.57
CA PRO A 372 -1.41 26.57 12.65
C PRO A 372 -0.10 26.95 13.33
N ALA A 373 -0.15 27.76 14.38
CA ALA A 373 1.04 28.17 15.09
C ALA A 373 1.72 26.97 15.75
N ARG A 374 0.94 26.12 16.44
CA ARG A 374 1.45 24.90 17.10
C ARG A 374 2.09 23.95 16.08
N LEU A 375 1.39 23.62 15.01
CA LEU A 375 1.87 22.63 14.04
C LEU A 375 3.10 23.13 13.30
N THR A 376 3.24 24.44 13.06
CA THR A 376 4.44 25.01 12.42
C THR A 376 5.69 24.77 13.28
N VAL A 377 5.62 25.02 14.60
CA VAL A 377 6.74 24.72 15.53
C VAL A 377 7.04 23.22 15.55
N ASP A 378 6.00 22.40 15.70
CA ASP A 378 6.14 20.95 15.77
C ASP A 378 6.73 20.36 14.48
N ALA A 379 6.26 20.81 13.32
CA ALA A 379 6.72 20.31 12.04
C ALA A 379 8.19 20.65 11.76
N VAL A 380 8.65 21.87 12.09
CA VAL A 380 10.08 22.23 11.94
C VAL A 380 10.97 21.25 12.70
N GLU A 381 10.62 20.91 13.94
CA GLU A 381 11.41 19.95 14.72
C GLU A 381 11.24 18.51 14.21
N ALA A 382 10.03 18.12 13.82
CA ALA A 382 9.76 16.81 13.23
C ALA A 382 10.55 16.58 11.93
N ILE A 383 10.73 17.62 11.10
CA ILE A 383 11.54 17.56 9.88
C ILE A 383 13.02 17.35 10.23
N LYS A 384 13.55 18.03 11.25
CA LYS A 384 14.92 17.80 11.73
C LYS A 384 15.10 16.36 12.21
N PHE A 385 14.14 15.81 12.94
CA PHE A 385 14.16 14.39 13.32
C PHE A 385 14.09 13.47 12.10
N ALA A 386 13.22 13.75 11.13
CA ALA A 386 13.13 12.97 9.89
C ALA A 386 14.48 12.95 9.14
N ALA A 387 15.16 14.09 9.03
CA ALA A 387 16.51 14.18 8.48
C ALA A 387 17.52 13.35 9.28
N LYS A 388 17.51 13.48 10.62
CA LYS A 388 18.39 12.72 11.52
C LYS A 388 18.23 11.21 11.39
N TYR A 389 16.99 10.72 11.32
CA TYR A 389 16.69 9.29 11.15
C TYR A 389 16.76 8.83 9.68
N LYS A 390 17.05 9.74 8.74
CA LYS A 390 17.06 9.47 7.30
C LYS A 390 15.74 8.88 6.80
N MET A 391 14.63 9.38 7.32
CA MET A 391 13.29 9.00 6.89
C MET A 391 12.75 10.05 5.91
N PRO A 392 12.69 9.76 4.60
CA PRO A 392 11.88 10.55 3.69
C PRO A 392 10.43 10.62 4.15
N PHE A 393 9.71 11.65 3.74
CA PHE A 393 8.32 11.79 4.10
C PHE A 393 7.47 12.35 2.98
N ASP A 394 6.23 11.87 2.90
CA ASP A 394 5.23 12.44 2.00
C ASP A 394 4.66 13.74 2.56
N VAL A 395 4.40 14.67 1.63
CA VAL A 395 3.70 15.93 1.86
C VAL A 395 2.41 15.89 1.06
N VAL A 396 1.28 15.71 1.75
CA VAL A 396 -0.01 15.41 1.12
C VAL A 396 -0.90 16.59 0.86
N THR A 397 -1.78 16.45 -0.12
CA THR A 397 -2.77 17.47 -0.46
C THR A 397 -4.20 17.03 -0.08
N ASN A 398 -4.35 16.42 1.10
CA ASN A 398 -5.64 15.88 1.58
C ASN A 398 -6.72 16.95 1.78
N GLU A 399 -6.34 18.21 1.94
CA GLU A 399 -7.23 19.37 1.97
C GLU A 399 -8.04 19.54 0.68
N GLU A 400 -7.60 18.95 -0.44
CA GLU A 400 -8.41 18.85 -1.66
C GLU A 400 -9.75 18.13 -1.40
N LEU A 401 -9.76 17.14 -0.51
CA LEU A 401 -10.98 16.42 -0.12
C LEU A 401 -11.93 17.26 0.72
N SER A 402 -11.42 18.30 1.39
CA SER A 402 -12.21 19.27 2.14
C SER A 402 -12.81 20.35 1.24
N GLY A 403 -12.34 20.46 0.00
CA GLY A 403 -12.78 21.46 -0.98
C GLY A 403 -11.72 22.52 -1.31
N VAL A 404 -10.52 22.45 -0.72
CA VAL A 404 -9.43 23.37 -1.05
C VAL A 404 -8.97 23.12 -2.49
N PRO A 405 -8.88 24.17 -3.34
CA PRO A 405 -8.40 24.01 -4.70
C PRO A 405 -7.00 23.41 -4.80
N ALA A 406 -6.76 22.59 -5.82
CA ALA A 406 -5.50 21.87 -6.00
C ALA A 406 -4.28 22.80 -5.99
N TYR A 407 -4.37 23.99 -6.59
CA TYR A 407 -3.26 24.95 -6.63
C TYR A 407 -2.90 25.50 -5.23
N LYS A 408 -3.87 25.69 -4.33
CA LYS A 408 -3.62 26.11 -2.94
C LYS A 408 -2.99 24.99 -2.11
N ALA A 409 -3.53 23.78 -2.26
CA ALA A 409 -2.96 22.60 -1.62
C ALA A 409 -1.51 22.37 -2.08
N PHE A 410 -1.23 22.58 -3.37
CA PHE A 410 0.09 22.41 -3.95
C PHE A 410 1.05 23.52 -3.49
N ALA A 411 0.59 24.76 -3.33
CA ALA A 411 1.39 25.82 -2.72
C ALA A 411 1.81 25.43 -1.29
N GLY A 412 0.88 24.93 -0.46
CA GLY A 412 1.17 24.42 0.89
C GLY A 412 2.17 23.27 0.88
N MET A 413 1.98 22.30 -0.02
CA MET A 413 2.90 21.17 -0.21
C MET A 413 4.31 21.64 -0.60
N LEU A 414 4.43 22.59 -1.54
CA LEU A 414 5.72 23.10 -2.01
C LEU A 414 6.44 23.93 -0.94
N ILE A 415 5.72 24.68 -0.10
CA ILE A 415 6.29 25.39 1.06
C ILE A 415 6.93 24.39 2.02
N VAL A 416 6.20 23.34 2.42
CA VAL A 416 6.73 22.31 3.33
C VAL A 416 7.88 21.54 2.67
N THR A 417 7.80 21.30 1.36
CA THR A 417 8.88 20.66 0.59
C THR A 417 10.16 21.50 0.62
N ASN A 418 10.08 22.81 0.37
CA ASN A 418 11.27 23.67 0.40
C ASN A 418 11.86 23.78 1.81
N LEU A 419 11.00 23.91 2.82
CA LEU A 419 11.41 23.87 4.23
C LEU A 419 12.14 22.55 4.57
N ALA A 420 11.63 21.42 4.09
CA ALA A 420 12.24 20.11 4.28
C ALA A 420 13.65 20.04 3.71
N LEU A 421 13.82 20.49 2.45
CA LEU A 421 15.12 20.53 1.78
C LEU A 421 16.09 21.46 2.51
N ARG A 422 15.61 22.61 3.01
CA ARG A 422 16.42 23.56 3.78
C ARG A 422 16.92 22.98 5.10
N LEU A 423 16.13 22.10 5.72
CA LEU A 423 16.47 21.39 6.96
C LEU A 423 17.21 20.04 6.71
N GLY A 424 17.54 19.72 5.46
CA GLY A 424 18.32 18.53 5.10
C GLY A 424 17.53 17.22 5.03
N ALA A 425 16.20 17.28 5.00
CA ALA A 425 15.34 16.13 4.82
C ALA A 425 15.04 15.87 3.33
N LYS A 426 14.40 14.73 3.03
CA LYS A 426 14.01 14.32 1.67
C LYS A 426 12.48 14.22 1.55
N PRO A 427 11.79 15.27 1.06
CA PRO A 427 10.34 15.24 0.88
C PRO A 427 9.93 14.42 -0.35
N ILE A 428 8.69 13.91 -0.34
CA ILE A 428 8.02 13.25 -1.46
C ILE A 428 6.70 13.99 -1.71
N LEU A 429 6.46 14.42 -2.95
CA LEU A 429 5.23 15.11 -3.31
C LEU A 429 4.09 14.09 -3.40
N GLN A 430 3.01 14.28 -2.64
CA GLN A 430 1.87 13.36 -2.66
C GLN A 430 0.58 14.09 -3.08
N PRO A 431 0.42 14.38 -4.38
CA PRO A 431 -0.84 14.92 -4.91
C PRO A 431 -1.96 13.88 -4.82
N LEU A 432 -3.22 14.32 -4.83
CA LEU A 432 -4.34 13.40 -4.89
C LEU A 432 -4.80 13.13 -6.32
N PHE A 433 -4.96 11.83 -6.61
CA PHE A 433 -5.81 11.36 -7.72
C PHE A 433 -7.21 11.17 -7.17
N CYS A 434 -8.02 12.21 -7.25
CA CYS A 434 -9.34 12.24 -6.62
C CYS A 434 -10.35 13.04 -7.42
N TYR A 435 -11.61 12.64 -7.30
CA TYR A 435 -12.76 13.42 -7.76
C TYR A 435 -13.18 14.39 -6.64
N SER A 436 -12.34 15.39 -6.37
CA SER A 436 -12.51 16.35 -5.27
C SER A 436 -13.73 17.26 -5.46
N PRO A 437 -14.24 17.91 -4.40
CA PRO A 437 -15.33 18.87 -4.51
C PRO A 437 -15.08 19.99 -5.54
N GLU A 438 -13.84 20.51 -5.63
CA GLU A 438 -13.46 21.49 -6.67
C GLU A 438 -13.74 20.95 -8.07
N VAL A 439 -13.29 19.73 -8.34
CA VAL A 439 -13.37 19.12 -9.66
C VAL A 439 -14.81 18.74 -10.02
N ILE A 440 -15.60 18.34 -9.02
CA ILE A 440 -17.04 18.09 -9.19
C ILE A 440 -17.75 19.39 -9.59
N LEU A 441 -17.44 20.51 -8.94
CA LEU A 441 -18.08 21.80 -9.19
C LEU A 441 -17.58 22.48 -10.48
N GLY A 442 -16.29 22.35 -10.79
CA GLY A 442 -15.66 22.96 -11.96
C GLY A 442 -15.77 22.11 -13.24
N GLY A 443 -16.13 20.83 -13.12
CA GLY A 443 -16.36 19.93 -14.25
C GLY A 443 -15.09 19.41 -14.94
N GLN A 444 -13.91 19.60 -14.36
CA GLN A 444 -12.62 19.20 -14.97
C GLN A 444 -12.49 17.68 -15.18
N MET A 445 -13.28 16.86 -14.47
CA MET A 445 -13.34 15.41 -14.66
C MET A 445 -14.73 14.92 -15.10
N ALA A 446 -15.57 15.79 -15.67
CA ALA A 446 -16.89 15.40 -16.17
C ALA A 446 -16.81 14.47 -17.39
N ASP A 447 -15.77 14.63 -18.22
CA ASP A 447 -15.52 13.76 -19.39
C ASP A 447 -14.72 12.51 -19.00
N ASN A 448 -13.59 12.69 -18.31
CA ASN A 448 -12.68 11.60 -17.97
C ASN A 448 -11.89 11.86 -16.67
N TYR A 449 -11.37 10.80 -16.05
CA TYR A 449 -10.52 10.88 -14.86
C TYR A 449 -9.02 11.03 -15.16
N ILE A 450 -8.64 11.18 -16.43
CA ILE A 450 -7.25 11.14 -16.90
C ILE A 450 -6.64 12.55 -16.86
N ASP A 451 -7.31 13.51 -17.48
CA ASP A 451 -6.69 14.78 -17.87
C ASP A 451 -6.29 15.64 -16.67
N PHE A 452 -7.20 15.88 -15.72
CA PHE A 452 -6.91 16.71 -14.56
C PHE A 452 -5.89 16.05 -13.60
N ASN A 453 -5.97 14.72 -13.42
CA ASN A 453 -4.97 13.99 -12.64
C ASN A 453 -3.59 14.02 -13.31
N SER A 454 -3.53 13.98 -14.65
CA SER A 454 -2.29 14.15 -15.41
C SER A 454 -1.74 15.57 -15.30
N ALA A 455 -2.61 16.58 -15.35
CA ALA A 455 -2.26 17.98 -15.21
C ALA A 455 -1.52 18.26 -13.89
N LYS A 456 -2.01 17.69 -12.78
CA LYS A 456 -1.34 17.75 -11.47
C LYS A 456 0.10 17.26 -11.51
N ILE A 457 0.36 16.13 -12.17
CA ILE A 457 1.71 15.57 -12.29
C ILE A 457 2.59 16.43 -13.19
N TYR A 458 2.05 16.93 -14.31
CA TYR A 458 2.77 17.80 -15.23
C TYR A 458 3.20 19.10 -14.55
N GLY A 459 2.27 19.79 -13.89
CA GLY A 459 2.54 21.05 -13.19
C GLY A 459 3.60 20.90 -12.10
N LEU A 460 3.54 19.85 -11.27
CA LEU A 460 4.56 19.61 -10.24
C LEU A 460 5.95 19.37 -10.84
N ARG A 461 6.03 18.62 -11.94
CA ARG A 461 7.30 18.34 -12.64
C ARG A 461 7.88 19.55 -13.36
N GLU A 462 7.07 20.54 -13.67
CA GLU A 462 7.52 21.83 -14.22
C GLU A 462 8.08 22.76 -13.14
N ILE A 463 7.75 22.50 -11.86
CA ILE A 463 8.25 23.29 -10.73
C ILE A 463 9.55 22.68 -10.17
N ILE A 464 9.56 21.39 -9.84
CA ILE A 464 10.68 20.74 -9.13
C ILE A 464 10.90 19.29 -9.57
N ASN A 465 12.17 18.87 -9.65
CA ASN A 465 12.55 17.48 -9.85
C ASN A 465 12.54 16.67 -8.53
N ALA A 466 11.36 16.26 -8.09
CA ALA A 466 11.16 15.51 -6.84
C ALA A 466 10.38 14.20 -7.08
N PRO A 467 10.49 13.20 -6.19
CA PRO A 467 9.66 12.01 -6.24
C PRO A 467 8.19 12.36 -6.06
N ILE A 468 7.33 11.68 -6.83
CA ILE A 468 5.89 11.86 -6.78
C ILE A 468 5.23 10.54 -6.40
N TRP A 469 4.42 10.59 -5.35
CA TRP A 469 3.66 9.48 -4.81
C TRP A 469 2.19 9.86 -4.69
N PRO A 470 1.36 9.71 -5.74
CA PRO A 470 -0.05 10.00 -5.60
C PRO A 470 -0.71 9.05 -4.59
N GLY A 471 -1.45 9.61 -3.64
CA GLY A 471 -2.40 8.81 -2.86
C GLY A 471 -2.56 9.13 -1.38
N ALA A 472 -3.77 9.56 -1.04
CA ALA A 472 -4.57 9.02 0.04
C ALA A 472 -5.80 8.33 -0.60
N PRO A 473 -5.80 7.00 -0.64
CA PRO A 473 -5.80 6.16 -1.86
C PRO A 473 -5.98 6.84 -3.25
N ILE A 474 -5.32 6.34 -4.29
CA ILE A 474 -5.63 6.76 -5.68
C ILE A 474 -7.07 6.41 -6.05
N GLY A 475 -7.72 7.28 -6.82
CA GLY A 475 -9.13 7.12 -7.18
C GLY A 475 -10.10 7.51 -6.06
N PHE A 476 -9.66 8.30 -5.07
CA PHE A 476 -10.55 8.75 -4.01
C PHE A 476 -11.79 9.46 -4.58
N LEU A 477 -12.98 9.16 -4.03
CA LEU A 477 -14.29 9.62 -4.53
C LEU A 477 -14.67 9.20 -5.96
N THR A 478 -13.90 8.30 -6.60
CA THR A 478 -14.28 7.67 -7.89
C THR A 478 -14.81 6.24 -7.74
N HIS A 479 -14.63 5.65 -6.56
CA HIS A 479 -15.10 4.31 -6.23
C HIS A 479 -16.61 4.27 -5.97
N THR A 480 -17.19 3.07 -6.06
CA THR A 480 -18.60 2.81 -5.73
C THR A 480 -18.71 1.66 -4.73
N GLU A 481 -19.91 1.41 -4.20
CA GLU A 481 -20.20 0.25 -3.33
C GLU A 481 -19.96 -1.09 -4.04
N ASP A 482 -19.98 -1.09 -5.38
CA ASP A 482 -19.73 -2.28 -6.17
C ASP A 482 -18.24 -2.65 -6.15
N ARG A 483 -17.96 -3.82 -5.59
CA ARG A 483 -16.60 -4.34 -5.39
C ARG A 483 -15.81 -4.46 -6.70
N ILE A 484 -16.47 -4.84 -7.80
CA ILE A 484 -15.83 -5.02 -9.11
C ILE A 484 -15.48 -3.65 -9.69
N GLN A 485 -16.43 -2.72 -9.69
CA GLN A 485 -16.23 -1.36 -10.16
C GLN A 485 -15.14 -0.65 -9.36
N SER A 486 -15.17 -0.76 -8.02
CA SER A 486 -14.16 -0.20 -7.13
C SER A 486 -12.75 -0.74 -7.48
N SER A 487 -12.62 -2.06 -7.63
CA SER A 487 -11.34 -2.69 -8.01
C SER A 487 -10.84 -2.27 -9.39
N LEU A 488 -11.74 -2.21 -10.38
CA LEU A 488 -11.43 -1.78 -11.73
C LEU A 488 -10.97 -0.31 -11.73
N THR A 489 -11.69 0.56 -11.03
CA THR A 489 -11.36 1.99 -10.95
C THR A 489 -10.02 2.22 -10.27
N THR A 490 -9.71 1.51 -9.16
CA THR A 490 -8.38 1.56 -8.54
C THR A 490 -7.30 1.14 -9.54
N ALA A 491 -7.51 0.06 -10.28
CA ALA A 491 -6.54 -0.45 -11.26
C ALA A 491 -6.35 0.54 -12.43
N LEU A 492 -7.41 1.17 -12.94
CA LEU A 492 -7.29 2.18 -14.00
C LEU A 492 -6.50 3.42 -13.55
N HIS A 493 -6.69 3.86 -12.29
CA HIS A 493 -5.86 4.92 -11.72
C HIS A 493 -4.39 4.48 -11.55
N ALA A 494 -4.15 3.21 -11.22
CA ALA A 494 -2.79 2.67 -11.16
C ALA A 494 -2.13 2.64 -12.55
N ALA A 495 -2.88 2.28 -13.60
CA ALA A 495 -2.40 2.34 -14.98
C ALA A 495 -2.07 3.77 -15.43
N LEU A 496 -2.91 4.75 -15.05
CA LEU A 496 -2.63 6.16 -15.26
C LEU A 496 -1.36 6.60 -14.54
N ALA A 497 -1.23 6.27 -13.26
CA ALA A 497 -0.04 6.55 -12.47
C ALA A 497 1.23 5.96 -13.09
N SER A 498 1.15 4.71 -13.59
CA SER A 498 2.24 4.07 -14.32
C SER A 498 2.57 4.76 -15.63
N SER A 499 1.57 5.18 -16.41
CA SER A 499 1.77 5.93 -17.66
C SER A 499 2.42 7.29 -17.40
N LEU A 500 2.08 7.90 -16.26
CA LEU A 500 2.69 9.13 -15.78
C LEU A 500 4.05 8.89 -15.10
N LYS A 501 4.54 7.65 -14.98
CA LYS A 501 5.84 7.29 -14.40
C LYS A 501 6.06 7.86 -13.00
N VAL A 502 5.02 7.84 -12.17
CA VAL A 502 5.13 8.23 -10.75
C VAL A 502 5.89 7.13 -9.99
N ASP A 503 6.43 7.46 -8.82
CA ASP A 503 7.34 6.56 -8.11
C ASP A 503 6.61 5.53 -7.26
N ALA A 504 5.54 5.97 -6.62
CA ALA A 504 4.75 5.18 -5.70
C ALA A 504 3.27 5.52 -5.84
N ILE A 505 2.40 4.60 -5.46
CA ILE A 505 0.96 4.82 -5.34
C ILE A 505 0.44 4.20 -4.04
N SER A 506 -0.53 4.85 -3.40
CA SER A 506 -1.32 4.22 -2.34
C SER A 506 -2.63 3.72 -2.94
N ILE A 507 -2.97 2.44 -2.77
CA ILE A 507 -4.26 1.90 -3.24
C ILE A 507 -5.17 1.57 -2.06
N SER A 508 -6.48 1.63 -2.29
CA SER A 508 -7.52 1.23 -1.34
C SER A 508 -7.84 -0.25 -1.46
N SER A 509 -8.52 -0.82 -0.45
CA SER A 509 -9.30 -2.04 -0.68
C SER A 509 -10.60 -1.70 -1.40
N SER A 510 -11.19 -2.69 -2.08
CA SER A 510 -12.41 -2.47 -2.86
C SER A 510 -13.63 -2.06 -2.01
N ASP A 511 -13.59 -2.33 -0.70
CA ASP A 511 -14.64 -1.99 0.26
C ASP A 511 -14.37 -0.69 1.03
N GLU A 512 -13.19 -0.07 0.93
CA GLU A 512 -12.76 1.02 1.84
C GLU A 512 -13.70 2.23 1.85
N ALA A 513 -14.16 2.68 0.68
CA ALA A 513 -14.99 3.88 0.57
C ALA A 513 -16.43 3.70 1.10
N PHE A 514 -16.89 2.45 1.24
CA PHE A 514 -18.28 2.13 1.58
C PHE A 514 -18.41 1.05 2.65
N SER A 515 -17.33 0.73 3.35
CA SER A 515 -17.35 -0.33 4.36
C SER A 515 -18.16 0.14 5.57
N GLY A 516 -19.31 -0.50 5.81
CA GLY A 516 -20.05 -0.39 7.07
C GLY A 516 -19.42 -1.19 8.23
N GLY A 517 -18.18 -1.66 8.06
CA GLY A 517 -17.47 -2.57 8.96
C GLY A 517 -15.97 -2.64 8.62
N PRO A 518 -15.22 -3.58 9.22
CA PRO A 518 -13.78 -3.69 8.99
C PRO A 518 -13.44 -4.08 7.55
N ILE A 519 -12.35 -3.51 7.01
CA ILE A 519 -11.81 -3.89 5.70
C ILE A 519 -11.53 -5.39 5.68
N THR A 520 -12.06 -6.09 4.68
CA THR A 520 -11.83 -7.54 4.57
C THR A 520 -10.55 -7.86 3.82
N GLY A 521 -9.93 -9.00 4.15
CA GLY A 521 -8.76 -9.48 3.41
C GLY A 521 -9.05 -9.69 1.92
N ALA A 522 -10.22 -10.24 1.59
CA ALA A 522 -10.61 -10.52 0.21
C ALA A 522 -10.72 -9.23 -0.63
N SER A 523 -11.31 -8.16 -0.11
CA SER A 523 -11.40 -6.87 -0.80
C SER A 523 -10.03 -6.24 -1.10
N ARG A 524 -9.05 -6.49 -0.25
CA ARG A 524 -7.66 -6.04 -0.47
C ARG A 524 -6.96 -6.87 -1.53
N ILE A 525 -7.19 -8.18 -1.56
CA ILE A 525 -6.64 -9.07 -2.61
C ILE A 525 -7.17 -8.63 -3.97
N ASP A 526 -8.44 -8.28 -4.07
CA ASP A 526 -9.04 -7.86 -5.35
C ASP A 526 -8.33 -6.66 -5.96
N THR A 527 -8.11 -5.59 -5.20
CA THR A 527 -7.46 -4.38 -5.72
C THR A 527 -5.98 -4.62 -6.03
N LEU A 528 -5.27 -5.44 -5.24
CA LEU A 528 -3.89 -5.85 -5.53
C LEU A 528 -3.81 -6.68 -6.82
N ARG A 529 -4.72 -7.65 -7.02
CA ARG A 529 -4.77 -8.48 -8.24
C ARG A 529 -5.19 -7.67 -9.46
N ALA A 530 -6.17 -6.78 -9.32
CA ALA A 530 -6.59 -5.89 -10.40
C ALA A 530 -5.43 -4.96 -10.83
N THR A 531 -4.68 -4.42 -9.86
CA THR A 531 -3.47 -3.62 -10.12
C THR A 531 -2.36 -4.44 -10.78
N GLN A 532 -2.15 -5.69 -10.37
CA GLN A 532 -1.20 -6.58 -11.02
C GLN A 532 -1.59 -6.87 -12.49
N GLU A 533 -2.87 -7.15 -12.73
CA GLU A 533 -3.36 -7.47 -14.07
C GLU A 533 -3.32 -6.25 -14.98
N ILE A 534 -3.64 -5.05 -14.50
CA ILE A 534 -3.58 -3.84 -15.35
C ILE A 534 -2.15 -3.47 -15.74
N PHE A 535 -1.17 -3.66 -14.83
CA PHE A 535 0.24 -3.49 -15.16
C PHE A 535 0.69 -4.51 -16.21
N ARG A 536 0.20 -5.75 -16.14
CA ARG A 536 0.45 -6.75 -17.18
C ARG A 536 -0.22 -6.38 -18.51
N PHE A 537 -1.46 -5.91 -18.46
CA PHE A 537 -2.28 -5.58 -19.63
C PHE A 537 -1.64 -4.47 -20.45
N PHE A 538 -1.19 -3.40 -19.81
CA PHE A 538 -0.50 -2.30 -20.49
C PHE A 538 0.96 -2.63 -20.80
N GLY A 539 1.68 -3.31 -19.90
CA GLY A 539 3.12 -3.56 -20.08
C GLY A 539 3.90 -2.26 -20.26
N HIS A 540 4.34 -1.99 -21.49
CA HIS A 540 5.03 -0.75 -21.87
C HIS A 540 4.14 0.27 -22.61
N ALA A 541 2.86 -0.05 -22.85
CA ALA A 541 1.91 0.90 -23.40
C ALA A 541 1.51 1.95 -22.36
N GLU A 542 1.11 3.14 -22.82
CA GLU A 542 0.79 4.29 -21.97
C GLU A 542 -0.60 4.84 -22.29
N ILE A 543 -1.30 5.34 -21.26
CA ILE A 543 -2.49 6.18 -21.41
C ILE A 543 -2.02 7.56 -21.87
N THR A 544 -2.53 8.03 -23.00
CA THR A 544 -2.22 9.37 -23.53
C THR A 544 -3.33 10.35 -23.13
N PRO A 545 -3.06 11.35 -22.28
CA PRO A 545 -4.03 12.39 -21.96
C PRO A 545 -4.35 13.28 -23.16
N THR A 546 -5.48 13.98 -23.10
CA THR A 546 -5.84 14.99 -24.10
C THR A 546 -5.05 16.28 -23.90
N ILE A 547 -5.22 17.25 -24.82
CA ILE A 547 -4.60 18.58 -24.70
C ILE A 547 -4.98 19.31 -23.41
N LYS A 548 -6.16 19.01 -22.84
CA LYS A 548 -6.66 19.63 -21.61
C LYS A 548 -5.73 19.41 -20.42
N ALA A 549 -5.05 18.27 -20.36
CA ALA A 549 -4.08 17.99 -19.31
C ALA A 549 -2.92 18.99 -19.28
N ARG A 550 -2.51 19.52 -20.44
CA ARG A 550 -1.45 20.53 -20.53
C ARG A 550 -1.98 21.92 -20.20
N GLU A 551 -3.13 22.30 -20.77
CA GLU A 551 -3.78 23.58 -20.48
C GLU A 551 -4.02 23.77 -18.97
N TRP A 552 -4.53 22.75 -18.30
CA TRP A 552 -4.73 22.80 -16.84
C TRP A 552 -3.43 22.71 -16.05
N ALA A 553 -2.36 22.11 -16.58
CA ALA A 553 -1.07 22.11 -15.90
C ALA A 553 -0.48 23.51 -15.87
N ASP A 554 -0.52 24.22 -17.00
CA ASP A 554 -0.06 25.60 -17.12
C ASP A 554 -0.86 26.52 -16.17
N GLU A 555 -2.19 26.41 -16.20
CA GLU A 555 -3.08 27.16 -15.29
C GLU A 555 -2.78 26.86 -13.81
N LEU A 556 -2.54 25.60 -13.47
CA LEU A 556 -2.23 25.18 -12.10
C LEU A 556 -0.92 25.82 -11.62
N VAL A 557 0.12 25.84 -12.47
CA VAL A 557 1.42 26.44 -12.13
C VAL A 557 1.30 27.95 -11.92
N GLU A 558 0.56 28.65 -12.79
CA GLU A 558 0.28 30.09 -12.64
C GLU A 558 -0.47 30.37 -11.33
N CYS A 559 -1.53 29.62 -11.05
CA CYS A 559 -2.31 29.78 -9.82
C CYS A 559 -1.49 29.48 -8.55
N ILE A 560 -0.60 28.48 -8.58
CA ILE A 560 0.33 28.18 -7.48
C ILE A 560 1.22 29.39 -7.22
N GLU A 561 1.82 29.95 -8.28
CA GLU A 561 2.71 31.11 -8.16
C GLU A 561 1.99 32.31 -7.53
N ASP A 562 0.75 32.59 -7.96
CA ASP A 562 -0.08 33.66 -7.40
C ASP A 562 -0.39 33.48 -5.91
N VAL A 563 -0.64 32.24 -5.46
CA VAL A 563 -0.83 31.94 -4.04
C VAL A 563 0.48 32.18 -3.27
N LEU A 564 1.61 31.72 -3.81
CA LEU A 564 2.91 31.91 -3.17
C LEU A 564 3.31 33.39 -3.07
N ILE A 565 2.99 34.22 -4.07
CA ILE A 565 3.18 35.68 -3.99
C ILE A 565 2.42 36.25 -2.80
N LYS A 566 1.13 35.91 -2.66
CA LYS A 566 0.29 36.41 -1.55
C LYS A 566 0.81 35.97 -0.18
N VAL A 567 1.30 34.74 -0.07
CA VAL A 567 1.88 34.21 1.19
C VAL A 567 3.21 34.89 1.50
N ALA A 568 4.09 35.08 0.50
CA ALA A 568 5.36 35.77 0.68
C ALA A 568 5.14 37.24 1.09
N ASP A 569 4.27 37.97 0.38
CA ASP A 569 3.92 39.37 0.66
C ASP A 569 3.32 39.58 2.05
N LYS A 570 2.64 38.55 2.59
CA LYS A 570 2.10 38.59 3.96
C LYS A 570 3.21 38.70 5.01
N GLY A 571 4.40 38.14 4.75
CA GLY A 571 5.53 38.15 5.67
C GLY A 571 5.38 37.25 6.90
N ASP A 572 4.28 36.50 6.99
CA ASP A 572 3.96 35.61 8.11
C ASP A 572 3.18 34.40 7.59
N PHE A 573 3.88 33.27 7.48
CA PHE A 573 3.30 32.01 7.03
C PHE A 573 2.18 31.50 7.95
N VAL A 574 2.33 31.66 9.26
CA VAL A 574 1.33 31.19 10.24
C VAL A 574 0.06 32.02 10.11
N GLN A 575 0.19 33.34 9.99
CA GLN A 575 -0.94 34.22 9.75
C GLN A 575 -1.59 33.96 8.39
N SER A 576 -0.81 33.58 7.37
CA SER A 576 -1.35 33.20 6.05
C SER A 576 -2.30 32.00 6.11
N LEU A 577 -2.04 31.03 6.99
CA LEU A 577 -2.94 29.91 7.26
C LEU A 577 -4.23 30.37 7.96
N TYR A 578 -4.13 31.28 8.94
CA TYR A 578 -5.30 31.82 9.63
C TYR A 578 -6.18 32.70 8.72
N ASP A 579 -5.56 33.46 7.82
CA ASP A 579 -6.23 34.37 6.88
C ASP A 579 -6.82 33.64 5.66
N GLY A 580 -6.56 32.33 5.53
CA GLY A 580 -7.13 31.48 4.50
C GLY A 580 -6.48 31.59 3.12
N LEU A 581 -5.21 32.01 3.05
CA LEU A 581 -4.47 32.11 1.78
C LEU A 581 -4.21 30.73 1.16
N LEU A 582 -4.04 29.70 2.00
CA LEU A 582 -3.81 28.30 1.60
C LEU A 582 -5.06 27.43 1.72
N GLY A 583 -6.22 28.03 1.98
CA GLY A 583 -7.50 27.35 2.17
C GLY A 583 -8.38 28.12 3.14
N ASN A 584 -9.59 28.49 2.73
CA ASN A 584 -10.51 29.29 3.54
C ASN A 584 -11.81 28.54 3.88
N LYS A 585 -12.70 29.22 4.62
CA LYS A 585 -13.96 28.62 5.10
C LYS A 585 -14.93 28.30 3.98
N GLU A 586 -14.92 29.11 2.93
CA GLU A 586 -15.73 28.92 1.72
C GLU A 586 -15.29 27.67 0.95
N GLU A 587 -14.01 27.31 1.07
CA GLU A 587 -13.38 26.10 0.52
C GLU A 587 -13.40 24.91 1.50
N GLY A 588 -14.14 25.01 2.61
CA GLY A 588 -14.26 23.94 3.60
C GLY A 588 -13.02 23.73 4.49
N ALA A 589 -12.05 24.63 4.45
CA ALA A 589 -10.86 24.61 5.30
C ALA A 589 -11.03 25.48 6.54
N TYR A 590 -10.65 24.95 7.70
CA TYR A 590 -10.75 25.65 8.98
C TYR A 590 -9.45 25.52 9.76
N PRO A 591 -8.82 26.63 10.17
CA PRO A 591 -7.70 26.58 11.08
C PRO A 591 -8.04 25.77 12.33
N GLY A 592 -7.22 24.76 12.59
CA GLY A 592 -7.36 23.87 13.72
C GLY A 592 -7.24 24.58 15.06
N ARG A 593 -7.55 23.83 16.12
CA ARG A 593 -7.59 24.35 17.50
C ARG A 593 -6.80 23.52 18.49
N ALA A 594 -6.46 22.28 18.15
CA ALA A 594 -5.70 21.42 19.06
C ALA A 594 -4.30 22.03 19.28
N GLY A 595 -3.90 22.15 20.54
CA GLY A 595 -2.64 22.78 20.93
C GLY A 595 -2.60 24.31 20.77
N LYS A 596 -3.74 24.99 20.55
CA LYS A 596 -3.77 26.46 20.48
C LYS A 596 -3.25 27.09 21.77
N ASN A 597 -2.46 28.17 21.64
CA ASN A 597 -1.85 28.91 22.76
C ASN A 597 -0.92 28.07 23.65
N THR A 598 -0.36 26.96 23.15
CA THR A 598 0.58 26.11 23.91
C THR A 598 2.05 26.36 23.58
N ILE A 599 2.35 27.28 22.66
CA ILE A 599 3.72 27.62 22.28
C ILE A 599 4.41 28.38 23.42
N ILE A 600 5.67 28.06 23.64
CA ILE A 600 6.51 28.61 24.70
C ILE A 600 7.70 29.30 24.03
N LYS A 601 8.04 30.52 24.48
CA LYS A 601 9.26 31.21 24.07
C LYS A 601 10.47 30.65 24.83
N ILE A 602 11.56 30.39 24.12
CA ILE A 602 12.80 29.78 24.65
C ILE A 602 13.65 30.83 25.37
#